data_AF-A0A250IXA9-F1
#
_entry.id   AF-A0A250IXA9-F1
#
_cell.length_a   1.000
_cell.length_b   1.000
_cell.length_c   1.000
_cell.angle_alpha   90.00
_cell.angle_beta   90.00
_cell.angle_gamma   90.00
#
_symmetry.space_group_name_H-M   'P 1'
#
loop_
_entity.id
_entity.type
_entity.pdbx_description
1 polymer ?
#
loop_
_entity_poly.entity_id
_entity_poly.type
_entity_poly.pdbx_seq_one_letter_code
_entity_poly.pdbx_strand_id
1 'polypeptide(L)'
;MSGQVALGVPSHASVLLRGMGLVALLWGAGFARPAVASEVTSAEKTGEDTREVGRGGSKPIPLALEVGYEGLPPGKAQPLRVKAGQSFYINQIDVREVVKATRDEGVDGLRRTGRFAQLPWQGLKQVDEEPLLLANANGTYTRRRFYRQAQWMEQTSVFTVLPVDGWGRPTGRPIVLNIGRGDRRQPSDDFFIRRLRAVQTTADCKSMSDCSTARDFTEEALVEVRNARTGATPFTLTRSTRALRLFWTMRAGVDYYTIPVEQEDKPAYAYGVSVDIKALTPPRANGTYAAGSSITFQLTLRDGAGKRLHPQGSLPTYREFTSGKVDSGIQYYRAFFEPTTTYYLRKHRERMLMTQIIGPAQKLQPIRSIVDLEAFFGADDVQTVGTLERDGVFAQFQTFPPANDLFGGAFFPEKGGWDAPASDTWTYTLPANAEPGTYLVTVKGRRVYLGEDIPFSKTINIQVESTRPTQPNLPTGPCNSCHSEGGELARVLHGNDNRAGCNACHAPLGFELEGPIVVRTHFIHSRSGRYDSPLQQCDKCHLTAESIERTSKSACLSCHKSYPDTHVQQFGPIESMYVGGGRDSFQQCTDSCHKTHPGSNL
;
A
#
# COMPACT_ATOMS: atom_id res chain seq x y z
N MET A 1 -3.96 38.88 45.45
CA MET A 1 -4.78 39.30 46.61
C MET A 1 -5.82 38.21 46.80
N SER A 2 -5.46 37.14 47.51
CA SER A 2 -5.75 36.90 48.94
C SER A 2 -7.23 36.52 49.14
N GLY A 3 -7.62 35.35 49.64
CA GLY A 3 -6.87 34.49 50.55
C GLY A 3 -7.36 33.03 50.62
N GLN A 4 -6.52 32.26 51.29
CA GLN A 4 -6.69 30.89 51.79
C GLN A 4 -7.51 30.89 53.09
N VAL A 5 -8.13 29.74 53.41
CA VAL A 5 -8.17 29.00 54.72
C VAL A 5 -8.82 27.63 54.40
N ALA A 6 -8.13 26.48 54.38
CA ALA A 6 -7.83 25.51 55.48
C ALA A 6 -9.09 25.04 56.28
N LEU A 7 -9.36 23.81 56.73
CA LEU A 7 -8.67 22.54 57.03
C LEU A 7 -9.77 21.49 57.37
N GLY A 8 -9.48 20.17 57.29
CA GLY A 8 -10.18 19.16 58.12
C GLY A 8 -10.50 17.79 57.47
N VAL A 9 -9.69 16.78 57.82
CA VAL A 9 -9.86 15.31 57.65
C VAL A 9 -9.94 14.72 59.10
N PRO A 10 -10.05 13.40 59.45
CA PRO A 10 -10.67 12.16 58.91
C PRO A 10 -11.56 11.37 59.94
N SER A 11 -12.20 10.26 59.53
CA SER A 11 -12.35 9.00 60.33
C SER A 11 -13.03 7.90 59.47
N HIS A 12 -12.36 6.80 59.08
CA HIS A 12 -12.11 5.51 59.77
C HIS A 12 -13.28 4.51 59.86
N ALA A 13 -13.11 3.35 59.19
CA ALA A 13 -13.36 1.94 59.61
C ALA A 13 -13.53 1.08 58.33
N SER A 14 -12.64 0.17 57.88
CA SER A 14 -11.97 -1.01 58.49
C SER A 14 -12.88 -2.22 58.76
N VAL A 15 -12.87 -3.23 57.86
CA VAL A 15 -12.93 -4.70 58.11
C VAL A 15 -12.39 -5.39 56.82
N LEU A 16 -11.16 -5.92 56.72
CA LEU A 16 -10.56 -7.18 57.22
C LEU A 16 -11.26 -8.48 56.77
N LEU A 17 -10.64 -9.24 55.85
CA LEU A 17 -10.39 -10.68 56.06
C LEU A 17 -9.19 -11.18 55.22
N ARG A 18 -8.32 -11.93 55.90
CA ARG A 18 -7.09 -12.57 55.43
C ARG A 18 -7.32 -14.05 55.09
N GLY A 19 -6.41 -14.60 54.29
CA GLY A 19 -6.02 -16.03 54.28
C GLY A 19 -5.09 -16.29 53.09
N MET A 20 -3.78 -16.07 53.18
CA MET A 20 -2.69 -16.99 53.58
C MET A 20 -2.66 -18.36 52.87
N GLY A 21 -1.54 -18.62 52.19
CA GLY A 21 -1.09 -19.94 51.73
C GLY A 21 0.23 -19.83 50.94
N LEU A 22 1.36 -20.02 51.64
CA LEU A 22 2.73 -19.92 51.15
C LEU A 22 3.43 -21.25 51.47
N VAL A 23 4.04 -21.94 50.49
CA VAL A 23 5.07 -22.97 50.71
C VAL A 23 6.12 -22.91 49.59
N ALA A 24 7.38 -22.97 50.05
CA ALA A 24 8.71 -22.97 49.41
C ALA A 24 8.97 -24.19 48.48
N LEU A 25 9.70 -24.06 47.35
CA LEU A 25 11.17 -24.03 47.13
C LEU A 25 11.85 -25.43 47.27
N LEU A 26 12.43 -25.94 46.17
CA LEU A 26 13.85 -26.39 45.99
C LEU A 26 14.06 -27.47 44.89
N TRP A 27 15.13 -27.22 44.10
CA TRP A 27 16.10 -28.12 43.46
C TRP A 27 15.83 -28.78 42.08
N GLY A 28 16.85 -28.66 41.22
CA GLY A 28 17.02 -29.41 39.97
C GLY A 28 18.07 -28.81 39.04
N ALA A 29 19.34 -29.13 39.29
CA ALA A 29 20.51 -28.69 38.54
C ALA A 29 20.61 -29.29 37.11
N GLY A 30 21.21 -28.50 36.20
CA GLY A 30 22.15 -28.92 35.17
C GLY A 30 21.69 -29.88 34.07
N PHE A 31 21.68 -29.39 32.82
CA PHE A 31 22.43 -30.01 31.71
C PHE A 31 22.70 -28.95 30.64
N ALA A 32 23.96 -28.55 30.52
CA ALA A 32 24.50 -27.90 29.34
C ALA A 32 24.54 -28.92 28.19
N ARG A 33 24.10 -28.52 27.00
CA ARG A 33 24.45 -29.16 25.73
C ARG A 33 24.78 -28.10 24.68
N PRO A 34 25.77 -28.35 23.82
CA PRO A 34 26.44 -27.33 23.02
C PRO A 34 25.56 -26.86 21.87
N ALA A 35 25.72 -25.59 21.51
CA ALA A 35 25.25 -25.03 20.26
C ALA A 35 25.95 -25.76 19.11
N VAL A 36 25.22 -26.62 18.41
CA VAL A 36 25.60 -27.13 17.10
C VAL A 36 25.17 -26.07 16.10
N ALA A 37 26.14 -25.47 15.41
CA ALA A 37 25.91 -24.68 14.22
C ALA A 37 25.24 -25.59 13.17
N SER A 38 23.95 -25.39 12.91
CA SER A 38 23.31 -25.96 11.73
C SER A 38 23.55 -25.02 10.56
N GLU A 39 24.44 -25.43 9.67
CA GLU A 39 24.48 -24.96 8.29
C GLU A 39 23.08 -25.09 7.69
N VAL A 40 22.42 -23.95 7.45
CA VAL A 40 21.20 -23.91 6.65
C VAL A 40 21.64 -23.90 5.19
N THR A 41 21.87 -25.09 4.64
CA THR A 41 21.90 -25.29 3.19
C THR A 41 20.50 -25.05 2.66
N SER A 42 20.29 -23.89 2.03
CA SER A 42 19.12 -23.60 1.22
C SER A 42 19.18 -24.42 -0.07
N ALA A 43 18.73 -25.68 0.01
CA ALA A 43 18.48 -26.50 -1.15
C ALA A 43 17.18 -26.08 -1.84
N GLU A 44 17.28 -25.87 -3.15
CA GLU A 44 16.20 -25.62 -4.09
C GLU A 44 15.03 -26.59 -3.88
N LYS A 45 13.84 -26.04 -3.60
CA LYS A 45 12.59 -26.68 -4.01
C LYS A 45 12.10 -25.99 -5.28
N THR A 46 12.47 -26.61 -6.39
CA THR A 46 11.78 -26.51 -7.68
C THR A 46 10.28 -26.75 -7.48
N GLY A 47 9.49 -26.05 -8.31
CA GLY A 47 8.04 -25.92 -8.19
C GLY A 47 7.31 -27.24 -7.94
N GLU A 48 6.52 -27.24 -6.87
CA GLU A 48 5.44 -28.21 -6.69
C GLU A 48 4.12 -27.49 -6.94
N ASP A 49 3.54 -27.87 -8.07
CA ASP A 49 2.24 -27.52 -8.61
C ASP A 49 1.15 -27.74 -7.54
N THR A 50 0.56 -26.67 -7.01
CA THR A 50 -0.61 -26.77 -6.12
C THR A 50 -1.85 -27.16 -6.93
N ARG A 51 -1.92 -28.41 -7.37
CA ARG A 51 -3.17 -29.06 -7.75
C ARG A 51 -3.76 -29.75 -6.53
N GLU A 52 -4.40 -28.93 -5.71
CA GLU A 52 -5.33 -29.38 -4.68
C GLU A 52 -6.62 -29.85 -5.38
N VAL A 53 -6.62 -31.08 -5.89
CA VAL A 53 -7.85 -31.76 -6.34
C VAL A 53 -8.58 -32.27 -5.10
N GLY A 54 -9.38 -31.40 -4.50
CA GLY A 54 -10.24 -31.68 -3.35
C GLY A 54 -11.69 -31.25 -3.63
N ARG A 55 -12.63 -32.17 -3.41
CA ARG A 55 -14.09 -32.06 -3.59
C ARG A 55 -14.69 -30.65 -3.40
N GLY A 56 -15.13 -30.04 -4.50
CA GLY A 56 -16.49 -29.48 -4.69
C GLY A 56 -17.01 -28.31 -3.84
N GLY A 57 -16.18 -27.62 -3.05
CA GLY A 57 -16.55 -26.33 -2.43
C GLY A 57 -15.68 -25.20 -2.97
N SER A 58 -16.25 -24.25 -3.71
CA SER A 58 -15.50 -23.07 -4.18
C SER A 58 -14.96 -22.27 -2.98
N LYS A 59 -13.66 -21.96 -2.95
CA LYS A 59 -13.07 -21.10 -1.91
C LYS A 59 -13.85 -19.78 -1.79
N PRO A 60 -14.15 -19.28 -0.57
CA PRO A 60 -14.84 -18.00 -0.39
C PRO A 60 -14.08 -16.84 -1.06
N ILE A 61 -14.83 -15.91 -1.68
CA ILE A 61 -14.26 -14.77 -2.43
C ILE A 61 -14.09 -13.55 -1.51
N PRO A 62 -12.92 -12.86 -1.55
CA PRO A 62 -12.72 -11.62 -0.81
C PRO A 62 -13.56 -10.49 -1.38
N LEU A 63 -14.44 -9.91 -0.56
CA LEU A 63 -15.24 -8.74 -0.92
C LEU A 63 -14.62 -7.44 -0.45
N ALA A 64 -14.68 -6.44 -1.32
CA ALA A 64 -14.43 -5.04 -1.05
C ALA A 64 -15.75 -4.30 -0.90
N LEU A 65 -15.98 -3.72 0.29
CA LEU A 65 -17.13 -2.87 0.55
C LEU A 65 -16.70 -1.41 0.47
N GLU A 66 -17.37 -0.62 -0.38
CA GLU A 66 -17.04 0.79 -0.59
C GLU A 66 -18.25 1.69 -0.35
N VAL A 67 -18.07 2.76 0.43
CA VAL A 67 -19.12 3.70 0.82
C VAL A 67 -18.62 5.14 0.64
N GLY A 68 -19.44 6.01 0.02
CA GLY A 68 -19.14 7.44 -0.14
C GLY A 68 -18.19 7.76 -1.29
N TYR A 69 -18.40 7.09 -2.42
CA TYR A 69 -17.49 7.10 -3.57
C TYR A 69 -17.59 8.37 -4.44
N GLU A 70 -16.54 8.64 -5.22
CA GLU A 70 -16.44 9.79 -6.13
C GLU A 70 -17.44 9.69 -7.30
N GLY A 71 -18.09 10.80 -7.64
CA GLY A 71 -19.16 10.82 -8.66
C GLY A 71 -20.52 10.31 -8.16
N LEU A 72 -20.61 9.84 -6.91
CA LEU A 72 -21.89 9.60 -6.24
C LEU A 72 -22.18 10.74 -5.25
N PRO A 73 -23.46 11.13 -5.07
CA PRO A 73 -23.84 12.04 -4.00
C PRO A 73 -23.36 11.54 -2.62
N PRO A 74 -23.00 12.42 -1.67
CA PRO A 74 -22.55 12.04 -0.33
C PRO A 74 -23.47 11.00 0.33
N GLY A 75 -22.89 9.93 0.88
CA GLY A 75 -23.62 8.85 1.55
C GLY A 75 -24.24 7.78 0.65
N LYS A 76 -24.04 7.84 -0.68
CA LYS A 76 -24.37 6.75 -1.60
C LYS A 76 -23.20 5.77 -1.71
N ALA A 77 -23.54 4.48 -1.84
CA ALA A 77 -22.57 3.40 -2.03
C ALA A 77 -22.62 2.92 -3.48
N GLN A 78 -21.47 2.50 -4.02
CA GLN A 78 -21.43 1.82 -5.30
C GLN A 78 -22.15 0.47 -5.15
N PRO A 79 -23.01 0.07 -6.10
CA PRO A 79 -23.62 -1.24 -6.07
C PRO A 79 -22.54 -2.34 -6.00
N LEU A 80 -22.67 -3.20 -4.99
CA LEU A 80 -21.87 -4.39 -4.86
C LEU A 80 -22.45 -5.46 -5.81
N ARG A 81 -21.84 -5.59 -6.98
CA ARG A 81 -22.12 -6.69 -7.91
C ARG A 81 -21.43 -7.95 -7.42
N VAL A 82 -22.12 -9.09 -7.42
CA VAL A 82 -21.57 -10.39 -7.03
C VAL A 82 -22.16 -11.52 -7.85
N LYS A 83 -21.48 -12.67 -7.93
CA LYS A 83 -22.08 -13.89 -8.48
C LYS A 83 -23.13 -14.47 -7.53
N ALA A 84 -24.31 -14.80 -8.04
CA ALA A 84 -25.36 -15.44 -7.26
C ALA A 84 -24.91 -16.81 -6.70
N GLY A 85 -25.22 -17.09 -5.43
CA GLY A 85 -24.91 -18.37 -4.78
C GLY A 85 -23.43 -18.59 -4.40
N GLN A 86 -22.56 -17.62 -4.68
CA GLN A 86 -21.15 -17.67 -4.29
C GLN A 86 -20.97 -17.44 -2.78
N SER A 87 -19.96 -18.08 -2.19
CA SER A 87 -19.53 -17.81 -0.81
C SER A 87 -18.46 -16.71 -0.79
N PHE A 88 -18.53 -15.85 0.21
CA PHE A 88 -17.75 -14.61 0.34
C PHE A 88 -17.20 -14.43 1.76
N TYR A 89 -16.21 -13.57 1.92
CA TYR A 89 -15.84 -12.96 3.21
C TYR A 89 -15.52 -11.48 2.99
N ILE A 90 -15.63 -10.64 4.02
CA ILE A 90 -15.28 -9.23 3.91
C ILE A 90 -13.78 -9.06 4.04
N ASN A 91 -13.09 -8.70 2.95
CA ASN A 91 -11.65 -8.51 2.92
C ASN A 91 -11.24 -7.05 3.17
N GLN A 92 -12.04 -6.10 2.71
CA GLN A 92 -11.79 -4.68 2.91
C GLN A 92 -13.08 -3.88 3.04
N ILE A 93 -13.02 -2.80 3.83
CA ILE A 93 -14.08 -1.80 3.97
C ILE A 93 -13.44 -0.42 3.84
N ASP A 94 -13.97 0.36 2.91
CA ASP A 94 -13.64 1.77 2.70
C ASP A 94 -14.87 2.63 2.91
N VAL A 95 -14.80 3.55 3.88
CA VAL A 95 -15.82 4.59 4.09
C VAL A 95 -15.17 5.95 3.89
N ARG A 96 -15.76 6.75 3.01
CA ARG A 96 -15.31 8.09 2.67
C ARG A 96 -16.44 9.09 2.86
N GLU A 97 -16.08 10.30 3.26
CA GLU A 97 -16.94 11.48 3.13
C GLU A 97 -16.10 12.68 2.72
N VAL A 98 -16.68 13.53 1.87
CA VAL A 98 -16.02 14.72 1.33
C VAL A 98 -16.91 15.94 1.55
N VAL A 99 -16.33 17.01 2.07
CA VAL A 99 -16.97 18.30 2.28
C VAL A 99 -16.14 19.37 1.56
N LYS A 100 -16.81 20.30 0.88
CA LYS A 100 -16.15 21.47 0.29
C LYS A 100 -16.26 22.66 1.24
N ALA A 101 -15.19 23.43 1.34
CA ALA A 101 -15.12 24.66 2.11
C ALA A 101 -14.46 25.78 1.28
N THR A 102 -14.76 27.03 1.61
CA THR A 102 -14.26 28.23 0.91
C THR A 102 -13.16 28.97 1.68
N ARG A 103 -12.80 28.45 2.85
CA ARG A 103 -11.77 29.00 3.75
C ARG A 103 -11.00 27.87 4.40
N ASP A 104 -9.80 28.18 4.87
CA ASP A 104 -9.00 27.25 5.65
C ASP A 104 -9.59 27.09 7.05
N GLU A 105 -10.30 25.99 7.27
CA GLU A 105 -10.86 25.59 8.57
C GLU A 105 -10.39 24.19 9.00
N GLY A 106 -9.26 23.74 8.44
CA GLY A 106 -8.76 22.39 8.60
C GLY A 106 -9.76 21.34 8.10
N VAL A 107 -10.38 20.63 9.04
CA VAL A 107 -11.40 19.60 8.77
C VAL A 107 -12.66 19.82 9.62
N ASP A 108 -12.91 21.08 10.01
CA ASP A 108 -14.05 21.41 10.86
C ASP A 108 -15.40 21.33 10.14
N GLY A 109 -15.44 21.42 8.80
CA GLY A 109 -16.64 21.18 8.01
C GLY A 109 -17.20 19.76 8.18
N LEU A 110 -16.33 18.75 8.24
CA LEU A 110 -16.68 17.34 8.52
C LEU A 110 -17.28 17.12 9.90
N ARG A 111 -17.03 18.04 10.84
CA ARG A 111 -17.62 18.00 12.20
C ARG A 111 -19.05 18.54 12.23
N ARG A 112 -19.42 19.33 11.23
CA ARG A 112 -20.73 20.02 11.17
C ARG A 112 -21.66 19.40 10.14
N THR A 113 -21.11 18.76 9.12
CA THR A 113 -21.86 18.29 7.96
C THR A 113 -21.59 16.82 7.68
N GLY A 114 -22.57 16.17 7.05
CA GLY A 114 -22.40 14.79 6.62
C GLY A 114 -22.56 13.75 7.74
N ARG A 115 -22.24 12.50 7.39
CA ARG A 115 -22.36 11.32 8.25
C ARG A 115 -21.24 11.20 9.30
N PHE A 116 -20.14 11.92 9.13
CA PHE A 116 -19.03 12.01 10.08
C PHE A 116 -19.22 13.12 11.14
N ALA A 117 -20.21 14.01 10.99
CA ALA A 117 -20.47 15.10 11.94
C ALA A 117 -20.74 14.61 13.38
N GLN A 118 -21.36 13.44 13.52
CA GLN A 118 -21.73 12.87 14.82
C GLN A 118 -20.64 11.99 15.44
N LEU A 119 -19.47 11.87 14.79
CA LEU A 119 -18.36 11.12 15.36
C LEU A 119 -17.67 11.90 16.49
N PRO A 120 -17.05 11.21 17.46
CA PRO A 120 -16.29 11.88 18.51
C PRO A 120 -14.94 12.39 17.98
N TRP A 121 -14.90 13.69 17.65
CA TRP A 121 -13.73 14.39 17.09
C TRP A 121 -12.71 14.89 18.12
N GLN A 122 -12.95 14.66 19.41
CA GLN A 122 -12.06 15.09 20.48
C GLN A 122 -10.66 14.47 20.31
N GLY A 123 -9.62 15.28 20.52
CA GLY A 123 -8.22 14.85 20.41
C GLY A 123 -7.62 14.96 19.00
N LEU A 124 -8.39 15.40 18.00
CA LEU A 124 -7.90 15.61 16.64
C LEU A 124 -6.67 16.55 16.62
N LYS A 125 -5.63 16.16 15.89
CA LYS A 125 -4.44 16.98 15.62
C LYS A 125 -4.02 16.87 14.17
N GLN A 126 -3.52 17.97 13.61
CA GLN A 126 -2.69 17.90 12.41
C GLN A 126 -1.39 17.17 12.79
N VAL A 127 -1.09 16.07 12.10
CA VAL A 127 0.09 15.24 12.39
C VAL A 127 1.18 15.35 11.34
N ASP A 128 0.82 15.71 10.11
CA ASP A 128 1.74 15.89 9.00
C ASP A 128 1.12 16.84 7.94
N GLU A 129 1.97 17.36 7.05
CA GLU A 129 1.60 18.25 5.94
C GLU A 129 2.55 18.04 4.77
N GLU A 130 2.05 18.22 3.55
CA GLU A 130 2.84 18.15 2.32
C GLU A 130 2.32 19.09 1.24
N PRO A 131 3.18 19.91 0.62
CA PRO A 131 2.89 20.50 -0.68
C PRO A 131 3.14 19.48 -1.80
N LEU A 132 2.25 19.43 -2.79
CA LEU A 132 2.53 18.71 -4.03
C LEU A 132 3.59 19.47 -4.82
N LEU A 133 4.69 18.77 -5.14
CA LEU A 133 5.85 19.36 -5.80
C LEU A 133 5.54 19.80 -7.24
N LEU A 134 4.60 19.13 -7.90
CA LEU A 134 4.13 19.52 -9.21
C LEU A 134 3.08 20.63 -9.11
N ALA A 135 3.30 21.71 -9.86
CA ALA A 135 2.29 22.73 -10.05
C ALA A 135 1.06 22.16 -10.78
N ASN A 136 -0.11 22.67 -10.42
CA ASN A 136 -1.35 22.47 -11.14
C ASN A 136 -1.25 23.08 -12.55
N ALA A 137 -2.12 22.67 -13.48
CA ALA A 137 -2.11 23.17 -14.86
C ALA A 137 -2.27 24.70 -14.99
N ASN A 138 -2.88 25.36 -13.98
CA ASN A 138 -3.02 26.82 -13.90
C ASN A 138 -1.81 27.52 -13.25
N GLY A 139 -0.71 26.81 -12.96
CA GLY A 139 0.50 27.33 -12.32
C GLY A 139 0.42 27.48 -10.80
N THR A 140 -0.71 27.13 -10.18
CA THR A 140 -0.87 27.12 -8.71
C THR A 140 -0.35 25.81 -8.10
N TYR A 141 -0.37 25.70 -6.78
CA TYR A 141 0.07 24.50 -6.06
C TYR A 141 -1.07 23.93 -5.21
N THR A 142 -0.91 22.67 -4.83
CA THR A 142 -1.82 21.98 -3.93
C THR A 142 -1.09 21.63 -2.65
N ARG A 143 -1.73 21.84 -1.50
CA ARG A 143 -1.22 21.43 -0.18
C ARG A 143 -2.17 20.43 0.46
N ARG A 144 -1.63 19.42 1.14
CA ARG A 144 -2.39 18.44 1.91
C ARG A 144 -1.99 18.49 3.38
N ARG A 145 -2.96 18.58 4.27
CA ARG A 145 -2.79 18.44 5.73
C ARG A 145 -3.47 17.18 6.20
N PHE A 146 -2.78 16.43 7.05
CA PHE A 146 -3.25 15.14 7.54
C PHE A 146 -3.57 15.23 9.03
N TYR A 147 -4.77 14.80 9.40
CA TYR A 147 -5.30 14.89 10.75
C TYR A 147 -5.58 13.51 11.33
N ARG A 148 -5.15 13.29 12.58
CA ARG A 148 -5.31 12.02 13.32
C ARG A 148 -5.67 12.26 14.79
N GLN A 149 -5.77 11.20 15.58
CA GLN A 149 -5.96 11.22 17.03
C GLN A 149 -7.36 11.64 17.52
N ALA A 150 -8.33 11.85 16.63
CA ALA A 150 -9.72 11.91 17.07
C ALA A 150 -10.14 10.59 17.72
N GLN A 151 -11.02 10.63 18.71
CA GLN A 151 -11.47 9.42 19.40
C GLN A 151 -12.00 8.34 18.45
N TRP A 152 -12.77 8.71 17.42
CA TRP A 152 -13.26 7.75 16.41
C TRP A 152 -12.13 7.09 15.60
N MET A 153 -10.98 7.74 15.50
CA MET A 153 -9.80 7.22 14.83
C MET A 153 -8.99 6.29 15.72
N GLU A 154 -9.04 6.43 17.04
CA GLU A 154 -8.14 5.71 17.95
C GLU A 154 -8.85 4.60 18.74
N GLN A 155 -10.14 4.75 19.05
CA GLN A 155 -10.89 3.79 19.88
C GLN A 155 -11.10 2.43 19.18
N THR A 156 -11.29 1.40 20.01
CA THR A 156 -11.76 0.09 19.56
C THR A 156 -13.10 0.24 18.85
N SER A 157 -13.22 -0.38 17.69
CA SER A 157 -14.39 -0.23 16.82
C SER A 157 -14.78 -1.56 16.20
N VAL A 158 -16.07 -1.69 15.88
CA VAL A 158 -16.64 -2.87 15.24
C VAL A 158 -17.51 -2.44 14.07
N PHE A 159 -17.41 -3.16 12.95
CA PHE A 159 -18.40 -3.12 11.89
C PHE A 159 -19.33 -4.32 11.99
N THR A 160 -20.62 -4.11 11.73
CA THR A 160 -21.57 -5.20 11.51
C THR A 160 -22.16 -5.07 10.12
N VAL A 161 -22.06 -6.12 9.32
CA VAL A 161 -22.65 -6.20 7.97
C VAL A 161 -23.86 -7.12 8.02
N LEU A 162 -25.04 -6.58 7.69
CA LEU A 162 -26.29 -7.33 7.69
C LEU A 162 -26.87 -7.39 6.27
N PRO A 163 -26.95 -8.57 5.62
CA PRO A 163 -27.64 -8.71 4.35
C PRO A 163 -29.15 -8.59 4.55
N VAL A 164 -29.81 -7.82 3.67
CA VAL A 164 -31.25 -7.55 3.73
C VAL A 164 -31.92 -7.63 2.35
N ASP A 165 -33.22 -7.90 2.34
CA ASP A 165 -34.07 -7.84 1.14
C ASP A 165 -34.51 -6.40 0.81
N GLY A 166 -35.36 -6.25 -0.22
CA GLY A 166 -35.89 -4.95 -0.63
C GLY A 166 -36.80 -4.27 0.40
N TRP A 167 -37.31 -5.02 1.38
CA TRP A 167 -38.12 -4.51 2.50
C TRP A 167 -37.26 -4.24 3.74
N GLY A 168 -35.95 -4.48 3.66
CA GLY A 168 -35.05 -4.31 4.78
C GLY A 168 -35.07 -5.46 5.80
N ARG A 169 -35.72 -6.59 5.48
CA ARG A 169 -35.75 -7.77 6.35
C ARG A 169 -34.42 -8.53 6.21
N PRO A 170 -33.82 -9.01 7.32
CA PRO A 170 -32.60 -9.81 7.26
C PRO A 170 -32.75 -11.04 6.36
N THR A 171 -31.80 -11.24 5.46
CA THR A 171 -31.74 -12.42 4.58
C THR A 171 -30.63 -13.40 4.98
N GLY A 172 -29.85 -13.05 5.99
CA GLY A 172 -28.75 -13.86 6.50
C GLY A 172 -28.31 -13.39 7.89
N ARG A 173 -27.30 -14.06 8.45
CA ARG A 173 -26.73 -13.70 9.75
C ARG A 173 -25.91 -12.41 9.65
N PRO A 174 -25.88 -11.58 10.71
CA PRO A 174 -24.95 -10.46 10.77
C PRO A 174 -23.50 -10.96 10.79
N ILE A 175 -22.64 -10.31 10.01
CA ILE A 175 -21.20 -10.53 10.01
C ILE A 175 -20.58 -9.44 10.88
N VAL A 176 -19.98 -9.82 12.00
CA VAL A 176 -19.38 -8.89 12.96
C VAL A 176 -17.87 -8.89 12.74
N LEU A 177 -17.28 -7.70 12.59
CA LEU A 177 -15.88 -7.49 12.24
C LEU A 177 -15.27 -6.50 13.23
N ASN A 178 -14.46 -7.00 14.15
CA ASN A 178 -13.65 -6.21 15.06
C ASN A 178 -12.48 -5.58 14.32
N ILE A 179 -12.54 -4.26 14.10
CA ILE A 179 -11.43 -3.56 13.46
C ILE A 179 -10.34 -3.18 14.47
N GLY A 180 -10.59 -3.31 15.78
CA GLY A 180 -9.63 -3.07 16.86
C GLY A 180 -9.32 -1.59 17.11
N ARG A 181 -8.27 -1.35 17.92
CA ARG A 181 -7.80 -0.02 18.38
C ARG A 181 -6.70 0.54 17.47
N GLY A 182 -6.51 1.87 17.44
CA GLY A 182 -5.57 2.53 16.53
C GLY A 182 -4.07 2.37 16.82
N ASP A 183 -3.72 2.07 18.06
CA ASP A 183 -2.35 2.07 18.60
C ASP A 183 -1.83 0.67 18.98
N ARG A 184 -2.61 -0.38 18.72
CA ARG A 184 -2.18 -1.76 18.94
C ARG A 184 -3.04 -2.72 18.13
N ARG A 185 -2.39 -3.70 17.52
CA ARG A 185 -3.07 -4.84 16.90
C ARG A 185 -3.27 -5.94 17.95
N GLN A 186 -4.44 -6.58 17.93
CA GLN A 186 -4.76 -7.71 18.80
C GLN A 186 -5.04 -8.97 17.98
N PRO A 187 -4.87 -10.19 18.54
CA PRO A 187 -5.25 -11.44 17.87
C PRO A 187 -6.72 -11.46 17.43
N SER A 188 -7.60 -10.79 18.17
CA SER A 188 -9.04 -10.69 17.88
C SER A 188 -9.40 -9.66 16.80
N ASP A 189 -8.43 -8.92 16.24
CA ASP A 189 -8.72 -7.97 15.16
C ASP A 189 -8.89 -8.73 13.84
N ASP A 190 -9.96 -8.44 13.10
CA ASP A 190 -10.28 -9.11 11.83
C ASP A 190 -9.46 -8.60 10.65
N PHE A 191 -8.82 -7.44 10.78
CA PHE A 191 -8.05 -6.80 9.71
C PHE A 191 -6.61 -6.52 10.12
N PHE A 192 -5.68 -6.79 9.21
CA PHE A 192 -4.28 -6.42 9.39
C PHE A 192 -4.11 -4.90 9.30
N ILE A 193 -4.68 -4.26 8.28
CA ILE A 193 -4.59 -2.82 8.07
C ILE A 193 -5.79 -2.12 8.73
N ARG A 194 -5.51 -1.06 9.49
CA ARG A 194 -6.50 -0.08 9.95
C ARG A 194 -5.93 1.33 9.82
N ARG A 195 -6.55 2.16 8.99
CA ARG A 195 -6.17 3.55 8.78
C ARG A 195 -7.39 4.45 8.80
N LEU A 196 -7.59 5.12 9.94
CA LEU A 196 -8.67 6.08 10.17
C LEU A 196 -8.08 7.48 10.32
N ARG A 197 -8.56 8.45 9.55
CA ARG A 197 -7.96 9.81 9.48
C ARG A 197 -8.87 10.81 8.77
N ALA A 198 -8.49 12.08 8.85
CA ALA A 198 -9.04 13.12 8.01
C ALA A 198 -7.92 13.85 7.25
N VAL A 199 -8.26 14.41 6.09
CA VAL A 199 -7.34 15.11 5.20
C VAL A 199 -7.99 16.42 4.78
N GLN A 200 -7.23 17.50 4.80
CA GLN A 200 -7.61 18.73 4.10
C GLN A 200 -6.73 18.85 2.86
N THR A 201 -7.34 19.04 1.70
CA THR A 201 -6.66 19.42 0.47
C THR A 201 -6.97 20.88 0.19
N THR A 202 -5.94 21.71 0.11
CA THR A 202 -6.01 23.10 -0.30
C THR A 202 -5.50 23.21 -1.73
N ALA A 203 -6.36 23.56 -2.67
CA ALA A 203 -5.97 23.86 -4.05
C ALA A 203 -5.69 25.37 -4.19
N ASP A 204 -5.18 25.77 -5.36
CA ASP A 204 -4.92 27.17 -5.72
C ASP A 204 -3.97 27.92 -4.76
N CYS A 205 -3.00 27.22 -4.17
CA CYS A 205 -1.92 27.85 -3.44
C CYS A 205 -1.02 28.65 -4.40
N LYS A 206 -0.62 29.86 -4.01
CA LYS A 206 0.24 30.73 -4.82
C LYS A 206 1.65 30.15 -5.00
N SER A 207 2.15 29.45 -4.00
CA SER A 207 3.42 28.71 -4.04
C SER A 207 3.34 27.47 -3.17
N MET A 208 4.38 26.63 -3.20
CA MET A 208 4.48 25.44 -2.33
C MET A 208 4.36 25.79 -0.83
N SER A 209 4.72 27.00 -0.42
CA SER A 209 4.68 27.44 0.98
C SER A 209 3.61 28.49 1.28
N ASP A 210 2.85 28.95 0.28
CA ASP A 210 1.85 30.02 0.43
C ASP A 210 0.49 29.61 -0.14
N CYS A 211 -0.46 29.35 0.77
CA CYS A 211 -1.86 29.10 0.47
C CYS A 211 -2.79 30.21 1.00
N SER A 212 -2.28 31.40 1.33
CA SER A 212 -3.10 32.46 1.97
C SER A 212 -4.22 32.98 1.07
N THR A 213 -4.06 32.84 -0.24
CA THR A 213 -5.04 33.25 -1.27
C THR A 213 -6.00 32.15 -1.67
N ALA A 214 -5.78 30.92 -1.20
CA ALA A 214 -6.60 29.77 -1.60
C ALA A 214 -8.06 29.95 -1.18
N ARG A 215 -8.97 29.47 -2.04
CA ARG A 215 -10.42 29.49 -1.84
C ARG A 215 -11.09 28.15 -2.09
N ASP A 216 -10.34 27.16 -2.60
CA ASP A 216 -10.84 25.81 -2.81
C ASP A 216 -10.22 24.86 -1.79
N PHE A 217 -11.04 24.47 -0.82
CA PHE A 217 -10.67 23.53 0.24
C PHE A 217 -11.59 22.32 0.15
N THR A 218 -10.98 21.15 0.15
CA THR A 218 -11.68 19.87 0.25
C THR A 218 -11.28 19.18 1.53
N GLU A 219 -12.24 18.86 2.37
CA GLU A 219 -12.07 18.08 3.59
C GLU A 219 -12.54 16.65 3.32
N GLU A 220 -11.74 15.67 3.72
CA GLU A 220 -12.02 14.26 3.50
C GLU A 220 -11.85 13.47 4.78
N ALA A 221 -12.86 12.70 5.17
CA ALA A 221 -12.74 11.71 6.24
C ALA A 221 -12.64 10.31 5.63
N LEU A 222 -11.68 9.52 6.11
CA LEU A 222 -11.35 8.21 5.55
C LEU A 222 -11.29 7.14 6.64
N VAL A 223 -12.01 6.05 6.39
CA VAL A 223 -11.93 4.79 7.13
C VAL A 223 -11.50 3.71 6.15
N GLU A 224 -10.29 3.17 6.32
CA GLU A 224 -9.79 2.05 5.52
C GLU A 224 -9.38 0.89 6.44
N VAL A 225 -10.05 -0.25 6.30
CA VAL A 225 -9.65 -1.51 6.95
C VAL A 225 -9.51 -2.61 5.90
N ARG A 226 -8.44 -3.40 5.97
CA ARG A 226 -8.06 -4.31 4.86
C ARG A 226 -7.30 -5.53 5.31
N ASN A 227 -7.29 -6.49 4.39
CA ASN A 227 -6.60 -7.77 4.45
C ASN A 227 -7.11 -8.54 5.65
N ALA A 228 -8.27 -9.17 5.43
CA ALA A 228 -8.90 -9.96 6.45
C ALA A 228 -7.94 -11.05 6.92
N ARG A 229 -7.89 -11.24 8.22
CA ARG A 229 -6.97 -12.17 8.85
C ARG A 229 -7.46 -13.60 8.74
N THR A 230 -6.57 -14.55 9.01
CA THR A 230 -6.93 -15.97 9.14
C THR A 230 -8.03 -16.10 10.19
N GLY A 231 -9.22 -16.54 9.77
CA GLY A 231 -10.45 -16.51 10.59
C GLY A 231 -11.61 -15.76 9.95
N ALA A 232 -11.40 -15.08 8.82
CA ALA A 232 -12.44 -14.38 8.07
C ALA A 232 -13.71 -15.25 7.91
N THR A 233 -14.83 -14.75 8.41
CA THR A 233 -16.08 -15.52 8.47
C THR A 233 -16.76 -15.58 7.11
N PRO A 234 -16.88 -16.77 6.50
CA PRO A 234 -17.53 -16.90 5.21
C PRO A 234 -19.05 -16.74 5.35
N PHE A 235 -19.69 -16.19 4.33
CA PHE A 235 -21.14 -16.06 4.21
C PHE A 235 -21.59 -16.15 2.75
N THR A 236 -22.86 -16.46 2.54
CA THR A 236 -23.50 -16.49 1.21
C THR A 236 -24.68 -15.53 1.21
N LEU A 237 -24.91 -14.88 0.07
CA LEU A 237 -26.10 -14.06 -0.13
C LEU A 237 -27.22 -14.90 -0.74
N THR A 238 -28.41 -14.82 -0.16
CA THR A 238 -29.60 -15.42 -0.76
C THR A 238 -30.02 -14.61 -1.99
N ARG A 239 -30.72 -15.24 -2.94
CA ARG A 239 -31.27 -14.55 -4.12
C ARG A 239 -32.23 -13.39 -3.80
N SER A 240 -32.80 -13.34 -2.59
CA SER A 240 -33.65 -12.24 -2.14
C SER A 240 -32.88 -11.04 -1.59
N THR A 241 -31.57 -11.18 -1.34
CA THR A 241 -30.73 -10.08 -0.85
C THR A 241 -30.64 -8.97 -1.89
N ARG A 242 -30.93 -7.74 -1.47
CA ARG A 242 -30.89 -6.52 -2.31
C ARG A 242 -29.94 -5.45 -1.78
N ALA A 243 -29.51 -5.56 -0.52
CA ALA A 243 -28.50 -4.66 0.04
C ALA A 243 -27.73 -5.32 1.19
N LEU A 244 -26.56 -4.75 1.49
CA LEU A 244 -25.87 -4.91 2.77
C LEU A 244 -26.05 -3.64 3.60
N ARG A 245 -26.45 -3.79 4.86
CA ARG A 245 -26.45 -2.69 5.84
C ARG A 245 -25.17 -2.77 6.66
N LEU A 246 -24.35 -1.72 6.57
CA LEU A 246 -23.10 -1.58 7.32
C LEU A 246 -23.34 -0.67 8.53
N PHE A 247 -23.25 -1.25 9.72
CA PHE A 247 -23.29 -0.55 11.01
C PHE A 247 -21.87 -0.37 11.52
N TRP A 248 -21.60 0.76 12.17
CA TRP A 248 -20.30 1.07 12.76
C TRP A 248 -20.47 1.60 14.17
N THR A 249 -19.80 1.02 15.15
CA THR A 249 -19.94 1.39 16.57
C THR A 249 -19.58 2.84 16.86
N MET A 250 -18.69 3.47 16.10
CA MET A 250 -18.36 4.90 16.31
C MET A 250 -19.50 5.84 15.89
N ARG A 251 -20.48 5.34 15.14
CA ARG A 251 -21.71 6.07 14.75
C ARG A 251 -22.91 5.56 15.55
N ALA A 252 -22.73 5.31 16.84
CA ALA A 252 -23.80 4.88 17.73
C ALA A 252 -24.95 5.91 17.74
N GLY A 253 -26.18 5.46 17.56
CA GLY A 253 -27.36 6.34 17.45
C GLY A 253 -27.63 6.89 16.06
N VAL A 254 -26.82 6.55 15.05
CA VAL A 254 -27.03 6.95 13.64
C VAL A 254 -27.34 5.75 12.77
N ASP A 255 -28.11 5.96 11.70
CA ASP A 255 -28.44 4.93 10.72
C ASP A 255 -27.19 4.29 10.07
N TYR A 256 -27.41 3.11 9.50
CA TYR A 256 -26.44 2.33 8.74
C TYR A 256 -26.10 2.95 7.36
N TYR A 257 -25.03 2.47 6.76
CA TYR A 257 -24.81 2.64 5.32
C TYR A 257 -25.50 1.51 4.56
N THR A 258 -26.22 1.85 3.49
CA THR A 258 -26.86 0.88 2.60
C THR A 258 -25.99 0.72 1.37
N ILE A 259 -25.48 -0.49 1.15
CA ILE A 259 -24.72 -0.87 -0.05
C ILE A 259 -25.67 -1.72 -0.91
N PRO A 260 -26.18 -1.21 -2.05
CA PRO A 260 -27.01 -2.01 -2.94
C PRO A 260 -26.26 -3.27 -3.39
N VAL A 261 -26.97 -4.38 -3.54
CA VAL A 261 -26.41 -5.65 -4.01
C VAL A 261 -27.08 -6.05 -5.31
N GLU A 262 -26.26 -6.31 -6.32
CA GLU A 262 -26.67 -6.87 -7.60
C GLU A 262 -26.08 -8.27 -7.73
N GLN A 263 -26.93 -9.26 -8.00
CA GLN A 263 -26.50 -10.66 -8.13
C GLN A 263 -26.58 -11.10 -9.59
N GLU A 264 -25.46 -11.57 -10.11
CA GLU A 264 -25.31 -12.02 -11.49
C GLU A 264 -25.26 -13.56 -11.53
N ASP A 265 -26.17 -14.18 -12.28
CA ASP A 265 -26.27 -15.64 -12.37
C ASP A 265 -25.12 -16.26 -13.20
N LYS A 266 -24.74 -15.60 -14.30
CA LYS A 266 -23.78 -16.11 -15.29
C LYS A 266 -22.76 -15.04 -15.68
N PRO A 267 -21.84 -14.69 -14.77
CA PRO A 267 -20.83 -13.68 -15.05
C PRO A 267 -19.90 -14.11 -16.18
N ALA A 268 -19.47 -13.15 -17.01
CA ALA A 268 -18.65 -13.40 -18.20
C ALA A 268 -17.28 -14.00 -17.88
N TYR A 269 -16.74 -13.70 -16.70
CA TYR A 269 -15.48 -14.22 -16.17
C TYR A 269 -15.70 -14.80 -14.77
N ALA A 270 -14.83 -15.72 -14.35
CA ALA A 270 -14.72 -16.17 -12.97
C ALA A 270 -14.02 -15.13 -12.09
N TYR A 271 -14.10 -15.31 -10.77
CA TYR A 271 -13.27 -14.62 -9.79
C TYR A 271 -11.81 -15.06 -9.85
N GLY A 272 -10.93 -14.35 -9.14
CA GLY A 272 -9.50 -14.63 -9.07
C GLY A 272 -8.75 -14.14 -10.31
N VAL A 273 -7.43 -14.11 -10.23
CA VAL A 273 -6.59 -13.70 -11.35
C VAL A 273 -5.28 -14.47 -11.31
N SER A 274 -4.79 -14.86 -12.47
CA SER A 274 -3.43 -15.36 -12.66
C SER A 274 -2.73 -14.56 -13.74
N VAL A 275 -1.43 -14.44 -13.58
CA VAL A 275 -0.54 -13.69 -14.47
C VAL A 275 0.58 -14.60 -14.92
N ASP A 276 0.84 -14.60 -16.22
CA ASP A 276 1.94 -15.30 -16.85
C ASP A 276 2.82 -14.31 -17.62
N ILE A 277 4.13 -14.57 -17.60
CA ILE A 277 5.16 -13.80 -18.30
C ILE A 277 5.96 -14.78 -19.15
N LYS A 278 5.97 -14.56 -20.46
CA LYS A 278 6.74 -15.37 -21.40
C LYS A 278 7.79 -14.52 -22.11
N ALA A 279 9.06 -14.91 -22.02
CA ALA A 279 10.08 -14.35 -22.90
C ALA A 279 9.87 -14.87 -24.34
N LEU A 280 9.70 -13.95 -25.29
CA LEU A 280 9.52 -14.25 -26.71
C LEU A 280 10.86 -14.26 -27.45
N THR A 281 11.79 -13.38 -27.08
CA THR A 281 13.17 -13.45 -27.59
C THR A 281 13.86 -14.68 -27.00
N PRO A 282 14.31 -15.65 -27.80
CA PRO A 282 15.01 -16.81 -27.27
C PRO A 282 16.39 -16.39 -26.73
N PRO A 283 16.88 -17.01 -25.64
CA PRO A 283 18.26 -16.84 -25.22
C PRO A 283 19.22 -17.48 -26.23
N ARG A 284 20.52 -17.24 -26.07
CA ARG A 284 21.58 -17.96 -26.79
C ARG A 284 21.47 -19.47 -26.52
N ALA A 285 22.15 -20.28 -27.32
CA ALA A 285 22.11 -21.75 -27.21
C ALA A 285 22.49 -22.27 -25.81
N ASN A 286 23.30 -21.53 -25.04
CA ASN A 286 23.66 -21.85 -23.67
C ASN A 286 22.60 -21.46 -22.62
N GLY A 287 21.44 -20.92 -23.03
CA GLY A 287 20.36 -20.50 -22.13
C GLY A 287 20.51 -19.08 -21.55
N THR A 288 21.46 -18.27 -22.02
CA THR A 288 21.74 -16.90 -21.52
C THR A 288 21.48 -15.81 -22.56
N TYR A 289 21.14 -14.61 -22.11
CA TYR A 289 21.07 -13.42 -22.95
C TYR A 289 22.40 -12.66 -23.02
N ALA A 290 22.66 -12.08 -24.20
CA ALA A 290 23.58 -10.97 -24.48
C ALA A 290 23.54 -9.80 -23.50
N ALA A 291 24.64 -9.30 -22.96
CA ALA A 291 24.72 -7.86 -22.68
C ALA A 291 24.40 -7.08 -23.97
N GLY A 292 23.68 -5.96 -23.86
CA GLY A 292 23.19 -5.22 -25.04
C GLY A 292 21.98 -5.85 -25.75
N SER A 293 21.47 -7.02 -25.33
CA SER A 293 20.31 -7.65 -25.97
C SER A 293 19.00 -6.93 -25.69
N SER A 294 18.16 -6.84 -26.71
CA SER A 294 16.74 -6.51 -26.57
C SER A 294 15.93 -7.80 -26.39
N ILE A 295 15.17 -7.88 -25.30
CA ILE A 295 14.41 -9.06 -24.89
C ILE A 295 12.93 -8.69 -24.85
N THR A 296 12.15 -9.28 -25.74
CA THR A 296 10.70 -9.10 -25.80
C THR A 296 10.01 -10.11 -24.90
N PHE A 297 9.01 -9.67 -24.16
CA PHE A 297 8.16 -10.48 -23.30
C PHE A 297 6.70 -10.34 -23.69
N GLN A 298 5.87 -11.29 -23.25
CA GLN A 298 4.42 -11.25 -23.36
C GLN A 298 3.77 -11.46 -22.00
N LEU A 299 2.74 -10.66 -21.74
CA LEU A 299 1.84 -10.75 -20.60
C LEU A 299 0.62 -11.57 -21.01
N THR A 300 0.21 -12.50 -20.15
CA THR A 300 -1.11 -13.12 -20.26
C THR A 300 -1.81 -13.10 -18.90
N LEU A 301 -2.97 -12.44 -18.84
CA LEU A 301 -3.83 -12.42 -17.66
C LEU A 301 -5.02 -13.35 -17.85
N ARG A 302 -5.34 -14.16 -16.84
CA ARG A 302 -6.48 -15.08 -16.83
C ARG A 302 -7.28 -14.97 -15.54
N ASP A 303 -8.57 -15.25 -15.58
CA ASP A 303 -9.36 -15.44 -14.36
C ASP A 303 -8.99 -16.74 -13.62
N GLY A 304 -9.60 -16.98 -12.46
CA GLY A 304 -9.39 -18.20 -11.68
C GLY A 304 -9.89 -19.49 -12.34
N ALA A 305 -10.65 -19.40 -13.45
CA ALA A 305 -11.04 -20.54 -14.28
C ALA A 305 -10.12 -20.73 -15.50
N GLY A 306 -9.10 -19.89 -15.68
CA GLY A 306 -8.14 -19.95 -16.78
C GLY A 306 -8.57 -19.21 -18.06
N LYS A 307 -9.73 -18.54 -18.08
CA LYS A 307 -10.17 -17.74 -19.22
C LYS A 307 -9.33 -16.47 -19.33
N ARG A 308 -8.82 -16.16 -20.52
CA ARG A 308 -8.02 -14.95 -20.78
C ARG A 308 -8.86 -13.69 -20.55
N LEU A 309 -8.27 -12.67 -19.93
CA LEU A 309 -8.94 -11.40 -19.58
C LEU A 309 -8.82 -10.31 -20.65
N HIS A 310 -8.09 -10.58 -21.72
CA HIS A 310 -7.84 -9.69 -22.86
C HIS A 310 -7.58 -10.55 -24.12
N PRO A 311 -7.75 -10.02 -25.33
CA PRO A 311 -7.32 -10.71 -26.55
C PRO A 311 -5.81 -10.95 -26.58
N GLN A 312 -5.34 -11.84 -27.46
CA GLN A 312 -3.90 -12.01 -27.66
C GLN A 312 -3.33 -10.86 -28.49
N GLY A 313 -2.19 -10.32 -28.07
CA GLY A 313 -1.52 -9.22 -28.74
C GLY A 313 -2.01 -7.83 -28.34
N SER A 314 -3.06 -7.75 -27.51
CA SER A 314 -3.60 -6.47 -27.06
C SER A 314 -4.08 -6.52 -25.61
N LEU A 315 -4.00 -5.36 -24.96
CA LEU A 315 -4.67 -5.01 -23.72
C LEU A 315 -5.72 -3.93 -24.03
N PRO A 316 -6.74 -3.74 -23.17
CA PRO A 316 -7.65 -2.61 -23.32
C PRO A 316 -6.90 -1.28 -23.36
N THR A 317 -7.37 -0.31 -24.13
CA THR A 317 -6.75 1.04 -24.12
C THR A 317 -7.02 1.74 -22.80
N TYR A 318 -6.28 2.81 -22.51
CA TYR A 318 -6.55 3.60 -21.32
C TYR A 318 -7.93 4.25 -21.40
N ARG A 319 -8.38 4.70 -22.58
CA ARG A 319 -9.72 5.26 -22.76
C ARG A 319 -10.83 4.23 -22.51
N GLU A 320 -10.69 3.00 -22.97
CA GLU A 320 -11.64 1.93 -22.66
C GLU A 320 -11.74 1.71 -21.15
N PHE A 321 -10.60 1.71 -20.46
CA PHE A 321 -10.54 1.63 -19.00
C PHE A 321 -11.26 2.80 -18.32
N THR A 322 -10.92 4.05 -18.64
CA THR A 322 -11.51 5.23 -17.98
C THR A 322 -12.99 5.42 -18.30
N SER A 323 -13.45 4.92 -19.45
CA SER A 323 -14.87 4.93 -19.84
C SER A 323 -15.68 3.76 -19.27
N GLY A 324 -15.05 2.88 -18.47
CA GLY A 324 -15.72 1.76 -17.83
C GLY A 324 -16.10 0.61 -18.78
N LYS A 325 -15.43 0.50 -19.94
CA LYS A 325 -15.70 -0.53 -20.97
C LYS A 325 -14.87 -1.81 -20.80
N VAL A 326 -14.12 -1.93 -19.71
CA VAL A 326 -13.26 -3.09 -19.42
C VAL A 326 -13.98 -4.08 -18.51
N ASP A 327 -14.80 -4.94 -19.11
CA ASP A 327 -15.63 -5.91 -18.38
C ASP A 327 -14.83 -6.99 -17.63
N SER A 328 -13.57 -7.23 -18.04
CA SER A 328 -12.71 -8.24 -17.42
C SER A 328 -12.18 -7.84 -16.05
N GLY A 329 -12.30 -6.56 -15.69
CA GLY A 329 -11.85 -6.02 -14.40
C GLY A 329 -10.35 -5.69 -14.33
N ILE A 330 -9.62 -5.74 -15.45
CA ILE A 330 -8.23 -5.24 -15.51
C ILE A 330 -8.22 -3.77 -15.08
N GLN A 331 -7.23 -3.37 -14.29
CA GLN A 331 -7.07 -2.00 -13.83
C GLN A 331 -5.75 -1.41 -14.34
N TYR A 332 -5.77 -0.10 -14.61
CA TYR A 332 -4.59 0.72 -14.89
C TYR A 332 -4.41 1.80 -13.84
N TYR A 333 -3.35 2.61 -14.01
CA TYR A 333 -3.05 3.73 -13.15
C TYR A 333 -4.25 4.67 -12.98
N ARG A 334 -4.66 4.94 -11.73
CA ARG A 334 -5.86 5.75 -11.43
C ARG A 334 -5.56 7.12 -10.82
N ALA A 335 -4.31 7.42 -10.48
CA ALA A 335 -4.03 8.57 -9.63
C ALA A 335 -4.30 9.94 -10.28
N PHE A 336 -4.52 10.00 -11.59
CA PHE A 336 -5.02 11.20 -12.28
C PHE A 336 -6.44 11.59 -11.85
N PHE A 337 -7.27 10.61 -11.47
CA PHE A 337 -8.67 10.81 -11.08
C PHE A 337 -8.90 10.60 -9.59
N GLU A 338 -8.09 9.77 -8.96
CA GLU A 338 -8.19 9.47 -7.53
C GLU A 338 -6.82 9.70 -6.90
N PRO A 339 -6.54 10.92 -6.41
CA PRO A 339 -5.23 11.24 -5.88
C PRO A 339 -4.86 10.30 -4.72
N THR A 340 -3.60 9.88 -4.69
CA THR A 340 -3.09 8.99 -3.65
C THR A 340 -1.84 9.56 -2.96
N THR A 341 -1.47 8.98 -1.82
CA THR A 341 -0.18 9.19 -1.15
C THR A 341 0.17 7.98 -0.27
N THR A 342 1.47 7.71 -0.11
CA THR A 342 2.06 6.44 0.38
C THR A 342 1.44 5.87 1.66
N TYR A 343 0.95 6.72 2.58
CA TYR A 343 0.30 6.27 3.82
C TYR A 343 -1.09 6.87 4.04
N TYR A 344 -1.22 8.18 3.81
CA TYR A 344 -2.39 8.95 4.22
C TYR A 344 -3.51 9.05 3.18
N LEU A 345 -3.39 8.48 1.98
CA LEU A 345 -4.41 8.68 0.95
C LEU A 345 -4.43 7.49 0.01
N ARG A 346 -5.22 6.47 0.37
CA ARG A 346 -5.73 5.41 -0.50
C ARG A 346 -4.74 4.83 -1.53
N LYS A 347 -3.45 4.69 -1.19
CA LYS A 347 -2.40 4.27 -2.16
C LYS A 347 -2.71 2.95 -2.89
N HIS A 348 -3.43 2.04 -2.24
CA HIS A 348 -3.87 0.80 -2.85
C HIS A 348 -4.77 1.00 -4.10
N ARG A 349 -5.49 2.14 -4.20
CA ARG A 349 -6.39 2.50 -5.32
C ARG A 349 -5.67 2.94 -6.58
N GLU A 350 -4.37 3.21 -6.48
CA GLU A 350 -3.55 3.55 -7.62
C GLU A 350 -3.67 2.48 -8.73
N ARG A 351 -3.84 1.21 -8.34
CA ARG A 351 -4.25 0.07 -9.22
C ARG A 351 -3.44 -0.07 -10.51
N MET A 352 -2.19 0.38 -10.50
CA MET A 352 -1.27 0.39 -11.64
C MET A 352 -0.92 -1.03 -12.11
N LEU A 353 -1.02 -1.28 -13.43
CA LEU A 353 -0.44 -2.42 -14.12
C LEU A 353 0.92 -2.00 -14.69
N MET A 354 1.98 -2.69 -14.31
CA MET A 354 3.33 -2.38 -14.79
C MET A 354 4.24 -3.59 -14.75
N THR A 355 5.34 -3.49 -15.48
CA THR A 355 6.43 -4.46 -15.55
C THR A 355 7.74 -3.80 -15.16
N GLN A 356 8.70 -4.58 -14.68
CA GLN A 356 10.10 -4.18 -14.53
C GLN A 356 11.07 -5.29 -14.93
N ILE A 357 12.31 -4.91 -15.19
CA ILE A 357 13.50 -5.77 -15.12
C ILE A 357 14.51 -5.15 -14.15
N ILE A 358 15.16 -5.97 -13.33
CA ILE A 358 16.23 -5.53 -12.43
C ILE A 358 17.29 -6.60 -12.26
N GLY A 359 18.57 -6.21 -12.24
CA GLY A 359 19.66 -7.13 -11.97
C GLY A 359 21.08 -6.55 -12.13
N PRO A 360 22.10 -7.39 -11.89
CA PRO A 360 21.98 -8.81 -11.54
C PRO A 360 21.61 -9.03 -10.05
N ALA A 361 21.02 -10.18 -9.72
CA ALA A 361 20.36 -10.44 -8.42
C ALA A 361 21.28 -10.22 -7.21
N GLN A 362 22.54 -10.63 -7.32
CA GLN A 362 23.56 -10.50 -6.27
C GLN A 362 23.96 -9.05 -5.95
N LYS A 363 23.57 -8.09 -6.80
CA LYS A 363 23.84 -6.65 -6.60
C LYS A 363 22.58 -5.83 -6.29
N LEU A 364 21.45 -6.49 -6.06
CA LEU A 364 20.19 -5.78 -5.81
C LEU A 364 20.29 -4.89 -4.57
N GLN A 365 20.07 -3.59 -4.80
CA GLN A 365 20.09 -2.55 -3.78
C GLN A 365 19.06 -1.46 -4.10
N PRO A 366 18.72 -0.58 -3.14
CA PRO A 366 17.81 0.53 -3.41
C PRO A 366 18.34 1.44 -4.52
N ILE A 367 17.44 1.79 -5.45
CA ILE A 367 17.71 2.74 -6.53
C ILE A 367 17.66 4.17 -5.99
N ARG A 368 18.60 4.99 -6.45
CA ARG A 368 18.81 6.38 -6.05
C ARG A 368 18.80 7.32 -7.24
N SER A 369 18.88 6.78 -8.46
CA SER A 369 18.58 7.48 -9.71
C SER A 369 17.16 8.00 -9.70
N ILE A 370 17.04 9.32 -9.82
CA ILE A 370 15.75 10.00 -9.93
C ILE A 370 15.38 10.04 -11.40
N VAL A 371 14.19 9.54 -11.71
CA VAL A 371 13.61 9.63 -13.05
C VAL A 371 12.75 10.87 -13.09
N ASP A 372 13.18 11.86 -13.88
CA ASP A 372 12.43 13.11 -14.02
C ASP A 372 11.10 12.90 -14.77
N LEU A 373 10.14 13.79 -14.54
CA LEU A 373 8.80 13.68 -15.13
C LEU A 373 8.84 13.69 -16.66
N GLU A 374 9.79 14.41 -17.25
CA GLU A 374 10.00 14.53 -18.69
C GLU A 374 10.26 13.17 -19.35
N ALA A 375 10.89 12.22 -18.64
CA ALA A 375 11.11 10.87 -19.15
C ALA A 375 9.81 10.08 -19.39
N PHE A 376 8.70 10.50 -18.76
CA PHE A 376 7.38 9.90 -18.94
C PHE A 376 6.61 10.52 -20.11
N PHE A 377 7.15 11.57 -20.74
CA PHE A 377 6.59 12.19 -21.94
C PHE A 377 7.41 11.91 -23.20
N GLY A 378 8.55 11.22 -23.04
CA GLY A 378 9.49 10.92 -24.10
C GLY A 378 8.93 9.95 -25.14
N ALA A 379 9.78 9.60 -26.12
CA ALA A 379 9.41 8.64 -27.16
C ALA A 379 9.47 7.18 -26.68
N ASP A 380 10.15 6.91 -25.56
CA ASP A 380 10.44 5.56 -25.10
C ASP A 380 9.30 4.98 -24.28
N ASP A 381 8.88 3.76 -24.62
CA ASP A 381 7.86 3.01 -23.86
C ASP A 381 8.37 2.54 -22.49
N VAL A 382 9.69 2.40 -22.36
CA VAL A 382 10.40 1.89 -21.19
C VAL A 382 11.28 2.98 -20.60
N GLN A 383 11.25 3.13 -19.27
CA GLN A 383 12.10 4.06 -18.55
C GLN A 383 13.24 3.30 -17.87
N THR A 384 14.48 3.77 -18.08
CA THR A 384 15.64 3.31 -17.30
C THR A 384 15.65 4.01 -15.97
N VAL A 385 15.56 3.24 -14.90
CA VAL A 385 15.39 3.77 -13.54
C VAL A 385 16.56 3.47 -12.63
N GLY A 386 17.37 2.47 -12.95
CA GLY A 386 18.63 2.20 -12.29
C GLY A 386 19.73 1.99 -13.32
N THR A 387 20.89 2.61 -13.09
CA THR A 387 22.09 2.38 -13.91
C THR A 387 23.21 1.76 -13.08
N LEU A 388 24.09 1.00 -13.74
CA LEU A 388 25.21 0.35 -13.06
C LEU A 388 26.16 1.40 -12.47
N GLU A 389 26.37 2.51 -13.18
CA GLU A 389 27.31 3.56 -12.81
C GLU A 389 26.88 4.33 -11.56
N ARG A 390 25.58 4.58 -11.39
CA ARG A 390 25.04 5.37 -10.28
C ARG A 390 24.48 4.50 -9.15
N ASP A 391 23.78 3.43 -9.49
CA ASP A 391 23.04 2.61 -8.54
C ASP A 391 23.72 1.27 -8.28
N GLY A 392 24.77 0.91 -9.02
CA GLY A 392 25.41 -0.41 -8.93
C GLY A 392 24.51 -1.57 -9.37
N VAL A 393 23.36 -1.26 -9.97
CA VAL A 393 22.34 -2.21 -10.43
C VAL A 393 21.62 -1.61 -11.63
N PHE A 394 21.36 -2.43 -12.64
CA PHE A 394 20.55 -2.02 -13.78
C PHE A 394 19.07 -2.26 -13.47
N ALA A 395 18.23 -1.31 -13.86
CA ALA A 395 16.79 -1.48 -13.77
C ALA A 395 16.04 -0.66 -14.83
N GLN A 396 14.98 -1.27 -15.38
CA GLN A 396 14.02 -0.63 -16.28
C GLN A 396 12.60 -0.98 -15.85
N PHE A 397 11.63 -0.11 -16.11
CA PHE A 397 10.21 -0.42 -15.96
C PHE A 397 9.41 0.11 -17.15
N GLN A 398 8.20 -0.43 -17.32
CA GLN A 398 7.17 0.11 -18.19
C GLN A 398 5.80 -0.01 -17.52
N THR A 399 4.94 1.01 -17.67
CA THR A 399 3.51 0.91 -17.34
C THR A 399 2.73 0.27 -18.48
N PHE A 400 1.53 -0.24 -18.19
CA PHE A 400 0.56 -0.60 -19.22
C PHE A 400 -0.68 0.31 -19.11
N PRO A 401 -1.04 1.05 -20.18
CA PRO A 401 -0.24 1.34 -21.37
C PRO A 401 1.12 2.02 -21.05
N PRO A 402 2.06 2.07 -22.00
CA PRO A 402 3.34 2.75 -21.85
C PRO A 402 3.22 4.18 -21.29
N ALA A 403 4.27 4.63 -20.57
CA ALA A 403 4.19 5.86 -19.79
C ALA A 403 3.97 7.11 -20.66
N ASN A 404 4.61 7.16 -21.83
CA ASN A 404 4.43 8.17 -22.88
C ASN A 404 2.95 8.31 -23.32
N ASP A 405 2.22 7.20 -23.48
CA ASP A 405 0.79 7.24 -23.80
C ASP A 405 -0.07 7.61 -22.58
N LEU A 406 0.25 7.04 -21.42
CA LEU A 406 -0.49 7.20 -20.18
C LEU A 406 -0.40 8.64 -19.63
N PHE A 407 0.82 9.13 -19.40
CA PHE A 407 1.10 10.48 -18.94
C PHE A 407 0.95 11.49 -20.08
N GLY A 408 1.37 11.15 -21.29
CA GLY A 408 1.16 12.03 -22.45
C GLY A 408 -0.32 12.29 -22.71
N GLY A 409 -1.20 11.29 -22.61
CA GLY A 409 -2.64 11.52 -22.75
C GLY A 409 -3.28 12.33 -21.60
N ALA A 410 -2.63 12.39 -20.43
CA ALA A 410 -3.09 13.19 -19.30
C ALA A 410 -2.65 14.66 -19.39
N PHE A 411 -1.41 14.91 -19.83
CA PHE A 411 -0.81 16.25 -19.89
C PHE A 411 -0.92 16.91 -21.27
N PHE A 412 -1.02 16.10 -22.34
CA PHE A 412 -1.10 16.51 -23.75
C PHE A 412 -2.25 15.76 -24.44
N PRO A 413 -3.51 15.94 -24.00
CA PRO A 413 -4.66 15.16 -24.46
C PRO A 413 -4.89 15.25 -25.98
N GLU A 414 -4.47 16.35 -26.61
CA GLU A 414 -4.51 16.55 -28.06
C GLU A 414 -3.68 15.55 -28.85
N LYS A 415 -2.70 14.89 -28.23
CA LYS A 415 -1.87 13.83 -28.85
C LYS A 415 -2.56 12.47 -28.89
N GLY A 416 -3.69 12.30 -28.20
CA GLY A 416 -4.49 11.07 -28.27
C GLY A 416 -3.87 9.85 -27.58
N GLY A 417 -2.91 10.02 -26.66
CA GLY A 417 -2.21 8.89 -25.99
C GLY A 417 -3.13 7.90 -25.29
N TRP A 418 -4.26 8.35 -24.71
CA TRP A 418 -5.22 7.43 -24.06
C TRP A 418 -6.00 6.54 -25.04
N ASP A 419 -6.04 6.90 -26.32
CA ASP A 419 -6.65 6.11 -27.40
C ASP A 419 -5.65 5.16 -28.07
N ALA A 420 -4.35 5.31 -27.77
CA ALA A 420 -3.31 4.49 -28.35
C ALA A 420 -3.53 2.99 -28.03
N PRO A 421 -3.31 2.09 -29.00
CA PRO A 421 -3.40 0.65 -28.77
C PRO A 421 -2.40 0.21 -27.69
N ALA A 422 -2.89 -0.50 -26.67
CA ALA A 422 -2.04 -1.08 -25.64
C ALA A 422 -1.65 -2.51 -26.04
N SER A 423 -0.35 -2.80 -26.11
CA SER A 423 0.16 -4.15 -26.40
C SER A 423 0.22 -5.02 -25.14
N ASP A 424 0.03 -6.33 -25.30
CA ASP A 424 0.37 -7.31 -24.26
C ASP A 424 1.84 -7.76 -24.32
N THR A 425 2.64 -7.20 -25.23
CA THR A 425 4.08 -7.41 -25.33
C THR A 425 4.85 -6.14 -25.02
N TRP A 426 6.09 -6.31 -24.53
CA TRP A 426 7.02 -5.21 -24.29
C TRP A 426 8.46 -5.68 -24.46
N THR A 427 9.40 -4.76 -24.62
CA THR A 427 10.82 -5.10 -24.84
C THR A 427 11.70 -4.32 -23.88
N TYR A 428 12.58 -5.02 -23.16
CA TYR A 428 13.67 -4.40 -22.41
C TYR A 428 14.98 -4.50 -23.18
N THR A 429 15.81 -3.47 -23.09
CA THR A 429 17.17 -3.49 -23.65
C THR A 429 18.17 -3.51 -22.51
N LEU A 430 18.88 -4.63 -22.38
CA LEU A 430 19.98 -4.75 -21.44
C LEU A 430 21.10 -3.79 -21.83
N PRO A 431 21.80 -3.17 -20.87
CA PRO A 431 22.91 -2.29 -21.21
C PRO A 431 24.08 -3.11 -21.79
N ALA A 432 24.91 -2.47 -22.61
CA ALA A 432 26.05 -3.15 -23.26
C ALA A 432 27.09 -3.67 -22.23
N ASN A 433 27.13 -3.04 -21.05
CA ASN A 433 27.95 -3.45 -19.90
C ASN A 433 27.15 -4.24 -18.85
N ALA A 434 26.03 -4.87 -19.21
CA ALA A 434 25.25 -5.69 -18.29
C ALA A 434 26.13 -6.76 -17.62
N GLU A 435 26.14 -6.74 -16.29
CA GLU A 435 26.94 -7.69 -15.53
C GLU A 435 26.35 -9.11 -15.55
N PRO A 436 27.17 -10.17 -15.51
CA PRO A 436 26.68 -11.54 -15.51
C PRO A 436 25.84 -11.91 -14.27
N GLY A 437 24.76 -12.67 -14.48
CA GLY A 437 23.95 -13.26 -13.42
C GLY A 437 22.46 -13.38 -13.73
N THR A 438 21.66 -13.62 -12.68
CA THR A 438 20.19 -13.66 -12.74
C THR A 438 19.61 -12.25 -12.77
N TYR A 439 18.70 -11.98 -13.70
CA TYR A 439 17.88 -10.76 -13.71
C TYR A 439 16.42 -11.14 -13.44
N LEU A 440 15.73 -10.30 -12.67
CA LEU A 440 14.34 -10.51 -12.27
C LEU A 440 13.43 -9.69 -13.18
N VAL A 441 12.49 -10.34 -13.85
CA VAL A 441 11.43 -9.67 -14.62
C VAL A 441 10.12 -9.85 -13.88
N THR A 442 9.50 -8.74 -13.49
CA THR A 442 8.32 -8.75 -12.61
C THR A 442 7.18 -7.98 -13.26
N VAL A 443 5.99 -8.57 -13.29
CA VAL A 443 4.74 -7.86 -13.57
C VAL A 443 3.96 -7.73 -12.27
N LYS A 444 3.35 -6.56 -12.03
CA LYS A 444 2.39 -6.34 -10.94
C LYS A 444 1.14 -5.64 -11.46
N GLY A 445 -0.01 -5.92 -10.85
CA GLY A 445 -1.27 -5.27 -11.18
C GLY A 445 -2.34 -5.48 -10.11
N ARG A 446 -3.55 -5.01 -10.44
CA ARG A 446 -4.78 -5.26 -9.68
C ARG A 446 -5.91 -5.66 -10.61
N ARG A 447 -6.80 -6.52 -10.13
CA ARG A 447 -8.07 -6.85 -10.78
C ARG A 447 -9.22 -6.47 -9.86
N VAL A 448 -10.21 -5.78 -10.41
CA VAL A 448 -11.46 -5.43 -9.71
C VAL A 448 -12.62 -6.03 -10.48
N TYR A 449 -13.28 -7.03 -9.92
CA TYR A 449 -14.30 -7.79 -10.63
C TYR A 449 -15.38 -8.32 -9.67
N LEU A 450 -16.64 -7.94 -9.90
CA LEU A 450 -17.81 -8.39 -9.10
C LEU A 450 -17.58 -8.36 -7.58
N GLY A 451 -17.16 -7.20 -7.07
CA GLY A 451 -16.93 -6.96 -5.65
C GLY A 451 -15.60 -7.47 -5.11
N GLU A 452 -14.83 -8.24 -5.89
CA GLU A 452 -13.46 -8.61 -5.58
C GLU A 452 -12.50 -7.48 -6.00
N ASP A 453 -11.57 -7.09 -5.13
CA ASP A 453 -10.43 -6.20 -5.42
C ASP A 453 -9.16 -6.87 -4.90
N ILE A 454 -8.38 -7.45 -5.81
CA ILE A 454 -7.20 -8.24 -5.46
C ILE A 454 -5.96 -7.78 -6.25
N PRO A 455 -4.80 -7.71 -5.59
CA PRO A 455 -3.54 -7.54 -6.28
C PRO A 455 -3.05 -8.85 -6.90
N PHE A 456 -2.14 -8.75 -7.86
CA PHE A 456 -1.41 -9.87 -8.40
C PHE A 456 0.00 -9.47 -8.81
N SER A 457 0.92 -10.42 -8.76
CA SER A 457 2.24 -10.26 -9.34
C SER A 457 2.82 -11.60 -9.82
N LYS A 458 3.79 -11.53 -10.71
CA LYS A 458 4.63 -12.66 -11.12
C LYS A 458 6.03 -12.17 -11.33
N THR A 459 7.01 -12.94 -10.87
CA THR A 459 8.42 -12.74 -11.23
C THR A 459 8.92 -13.98 -11.97
N ILE A 460 9.64 -13.77 -13.06
CA ILE A 460 10.45 -14.79 -13.73
C ILE A 460 11.92 -14.38 -13.68
N ASN A 461 12.80 -15.36 -13.79
CA ASN A 461 14.24 -15.16 -13.82
C ASN A 461 14.75 -15.37 -15.25
N ILE A 462 15.63 -14.48 -15.70
CA ILE A 462 16.43 -14.69 -16.92
C ILE A 462 17.92 -14.71 -16.55
N GLN A 463 18.73 -15.38 -17.35
CA GLN A 463 20.19 -15.44 -17.16
C GLN A 463 20.88 -14.54 -18.18
N VAL A 464 21.81 -13.69 -17.75
CA VAL A 464 22.58 -12.76 -18.59
C VAL A 464 24.06 -13.09 -18.44
N GLU A 465 24.75 -13.31 -19.56
CA GLU A 465 26.19 -13.67 -19.67
C GLU A 465 26.72 -14.88 -18.88
N SER A 466 25.95 -15.44 -17.95
CA SER A 466 26.32 -16.55 -17.08
C SER A 466 25.18 -17.55 -17.00
N THR A 467 25.48 -18.85 -17.10
CA THR A 467 24.50 -19.93 -16.89
C THR A 467 24.26 -20.21 -15.41
N ARG A 468 25.12 -19.70 -14.52
CA ARG A 468 25.04 -19.91 -13.08
C ARG A 468 24.03 -18.92 -12.47
N PRO A 469 22.93 -19.40 -11.88
CA PRO A 469 21.99 -18.53 -11.19
C PRO A 469 22.68 -17.80 -10.02
N THR A 470 22.45 -16.51 -9.92
CA THR A 470 22.83 -15.70 -8.77
C THR A 470 21.61 -15.40 -7.89
N GLN A 471 21.85 -15.11 -6.61
CA GLN A 471 20.82 -14.91 -5.59
C GLN A 471 20.93 -13.51 -4.96
N PRO A 472 19.81 -12.90 -4.55
CA PRO A 472 19.83 -11.62 -3.84
C PRO A 472 20.42 -11.74 -2.44
N ASN A 473 21.30 -10.80 -2.09
CA ASN A 473 21.72 -10.57 -0.71
C ASN A 473 20.92 -9.40 -0.14
N LEU A 474 19.79 -9.70 0.53
CA LEU A 474 18.93 -8.67 1.10
C LEU A 474 19.41 -8.33 2.52
N PRO A 475 19.85 -7.08 2.79
CA PRO A 475 20.38 -6.70 4.09
C PRO A 475 19.29 -6.42 5.14
N THR A 476 18.03 -6.71 4.81
CA THR A 476 16.87 -6.49 5.68
C THR A 476 15.92 -7.68 5.66
N GLY A 477 15.15 -7.86 6.73
CA GLY A 477 14.21 -8.95 6.93
C GLY A 477 14.46 -9.69 8.25
N PRO A 478 13.79 -10.84 8.47
CA PRO A 478 12.67 -11.34 7.68
C PRO A 478 11.35 -10.63 8.05
N CYS A 479 10.58 -10.18 7.05
CA CYS A 479 9.32 -9.44 7.27
C CYS A 479 8.18 -10.31 7.82
N ASN A 480 8.22 -11.62 7.55
CA ASN A 480 7.18 -12.56 7.97
C ASN A 480 7.06 -12.74 9.48
N SER A 481 8.02 -12.22 10.26
CA SER A 481 7.94 -12.11 11.72
C SER A 481 6.75 -11.27 12.19
N CYS A 482 6.32 -10.28 11.39
CA CYS A 482 5.18 -9.40 11.68
C CYS A 482 4.09 -9.43 10.59
N HIS A 483 4.46 -9.80 9.37
CA HIS A 483 3.59 -9.89 8.20
C HIS A 483 3.06 -11.33 8.01
N SER A 484 2.13 -11.71 8.89
CA SER A 484 1.44 -12.99 8.88
C SER A 484 -0.07 -12.80 9.09
N GLU A 485 -0.84 -13.86 8.91
CA GLU A 485 -2.27 -13.93 9.22
C GLU A 485 -3.08 -12.84 8.51
N GLY A 486 -2.93 -12.69 7.19
CA GLY A 486 -3.50 -11.60 6.40
C GLY A 486 -2.55 -10.42 6.17
N GLY A 487 -1.40 -10.41 6.85
CA GLY A 487 -0.33 -9.44 6.67
C GLY A 487 0.72 -9.78 5.61
N GLU A 488 0.67 -10.98 5.06
CA GLU A 488 1.72 -11.53 4.20
C GLU A 488 1.92 -10.68 2.95
N LEU A 489 3.17 -10.45 2.53
CA LEU A 489 3.47 -9.66 1.32
C LEU A 489 2.86 -10.23 0.03
N ALA A 490 2.64 -11.55 -0.01
CA ALA A 490 1.91 -12.22 -1.09
C ALA A 490 0.41 -11.87 -1.15
N ARG A 491 -0.15 -11.28 -0.08
CA ARG A 491 -1.56 -10.86 0.01
C ARG A 491 -1.72 -9.35 0.04
N VAL A 492 -0.84 -8.65 0.74
CA VAL A 492 -0.89 -7.20 0.91
C VAL A 492 -0.22 -6.48 -0.26
N LEU A 493 -0.39 -5.16 -0.34
CA LEU A 493 0.25 -4.29 -1.32
C LEU A 493 -0.02 -4.72 -2.78
N HIS A 494 0.95 -5.35 -3.44
CA HIS A 494 0.89 -5.81 -4.83
C HIS A 494 0.87 -7.34 -4.96
N GLY A 495 0.68 -8.06 -3.84
CA GLY A 495 0.69 -9.52 -3.84
C GLY A 495 2.02 -10.09 -4.32
N ASN A 496 3.13 -9.51 -3.83
CA ASN A 496 4.50 -9.87 -4.22
C ASN A 496 5.32 -10.10 -2.95
N ASP A 497 5.67 -11.36 -2.68
CA ASP A 497 6.57 -11.76 -1.61
C ASP A 497 8.04 -11.79 -2.03
N ASN A 498 8.35 -11.68 -3.33
CA ASN A 498 9.71 -11.50 -3.81
C ASN A 498 10.17 -10.05 -3.58
N ARG A 499 10.70 -9.81 -2.37
CA ARG A 499 11.29 -8.53 -1.93
C ARG A 499 12.40 -8.01 -2.85
N ALA A 500 13.14 -8.90 -3.49
CA ALA A 500 14.23 -8.52 -4.39
C ALA A 500 13.73 -7.83 -5.66
N GLY A 501 12.48 -8.12 -6.05
CA GLY A 501 11.80 -7.48 -7.18
C GLY A 501 11.12 -6.15 -6.87
N CYS A 502 11.27 -5.55 -5.68
CA CYS A 502 10.57 -4.31 -5.34
C CYS A 502 11.24 -3.05 -5.91
N ASN A 503 12.57 -3.04 -6.04
CA ASN A 503 13.34 -1.79 -6.14
C ASN A 503 13.14 -1.00 -7.45
N ALA A 504 12.83 -1.62 -8.60
CA ALA A 504 12.69 -0.85 -9.84
C ALA A 504 11.34 -0.11 -9.90
N CYS A 505 10.25 -0.76 -9.51
CA CYS A 505 8.96 -0.07 -9.35
C CYS A 505 8.93 0.92 -8.19
N HIS A 506 9.90 0.82 -7.28
CA HIS A 506 10.10 1.73 -6.16
C HIS A 506 11.42 2.50 -6.34
N ALA A 507 11.60 3.10 -7.52
CA ALA A 507 12.63 4.11 -7.76
C ALA A 507 12.10 5.51 -7.36
N PRO A 508 12.97 6.49 -7.08
CA PRO A 508 12.53 7.86 -6.88
C PRO A 508 12.10 8.49 -8.23
N LEU A 509 10.89 9.02 -8.28
CA LEU A 509 10.33 9.66 -9.47
C LEU A 509 10.18 11.16 -9.21
N GLY A 510 10.38 12.01 -10.21
CA GLY A 510 10.32 13.47 -10.06
C GLY A 510 8.99 13.99 -9.50
N PHE A 511 7.92 13.20 -9.63
CA PHE A 511 6.57 13.49 -9.12
C PHE A 511 6.14 12.61 -7.94
N GLU A 512 7.00 11.69 -7.52
CA GLU A 512 6.79 10.77 -6.40
C GLU A 512 8.15 10.41 -5.79
N LEU A 513 8.81 11.41 -5.19
CA LEU A 513 10.16 11.24 -4.66
C LEU A 513 10.18 10.20 -3.53
N GLU A 514 9.07 9.99 -2.83
CA GLU A 514 8.93 8.94 -1.83
C GLU A 514 8.74 7.54 -2.42
N GLY A 515 8.85 7.39 -3.74
CA GLY A 515 8.99 6.14 -4.49
C GLY A 515 9.79 5.02 -3.79
N PRO A 516 11.01 5.30 -3.31
CA PRO A 516 11.93 4.29 -2.79
C PRO A 516 11.37 3.46 -1.66
N ILE A 517 11.56 2.14 -1.77
CA ILE A 517 11.02 1.20 -0.79
C ILE A 517 11.59 1.46 0.62
N VAL A 518 12.83 1.94 0.70
CA VAL A 518 13.46 2.35 1.95
C VAL A 518 12.73 3.53 2.60
N VAL A 519 12.30 4.53 1.82
CA VAL A 519 11.52 5.68 2.32
C VAL A 519 10.12 5.21 2.76
N ARG A 520 9.42 4.47 1.89
CA ARG A 520 8.05 4.00 2.17
C ARG A 520 7.98 3.09 3.39
N THR A 521 8.93 2.18 3.53
CA THR A 521 8.95 1.21 4.64
C THR A 521 9.10 1.94 5.97
N HIS A 522 10.08 2.82 6.10
CA HIS A 522 10.24 3.62 7.31
C HIS A 522 9.03 4.53 7.57
N PHE A 523 8.51 5.19 6.53
CA PHE A 523 7.36 6.09 6.69
C PHE A 523 6.11 5.35 7.17
N ILE A 524 5.76 4.22 6.55
CA ILE A 524 4.56 3.46 6.93
C ILE A 524 4.67 2.94 8.36
N HIS A 525 5.82 2.40 8.77
CA HIS A 525 5.99 1.86 10.13
C HIS A 525 6.06 2.95 11.19
N SER A 526 6.73 4.08 10.91
CA SER A 526 6.83 5.20 11.86
C SER A 526 5.53 5.98 12.06
N ARG A 527 4.63 6.00 11.06
CA ARG A 527 3.31 6.65 11.18
C ARG A 527 2.23 5.67 11.63
N SER A 528 2.49 4.37 11.62
CA SER A 528 1.56 3.35 12.11
C SER A 528 1.57 3.27 13.63
N GLY A 529 0.42 3.48 14.26
CA GLY A 529 0.25 3.19 15.68
C GLY A 529 0.30 1.69 15.99
N ARG A 530 0.20 0.82 14.97
CA ARG A 530 0.19 -0.64 15.11
C ARG A 530 1.53 -1.30 14.78
N TYR A 531 2.63 -0.54 14.87
CA TYR A 531 3.96 -1.12 14.80
C TYR A 531 4.35 -1.60 16.21
N ASP A 532 4.48 -2.92 16.37
CA ASP A 532 4.58 -3.58 17.68
C ASP A 532 6.02 -3.55 18.25
N SER A 533 6.89 -2.64 17.79
CA SER A 533 8.28 -2.51 18.24
C SER A 533 8.71 -1.04 18.36
N PRO A 534 9.69 -0.70 19.22
CA PRO A 534 10.24 0.64 19.27
C PRO A 534 10.89 1.02 17.93
N LEU A 535 10.58 2.22 17.41
CA LEU A 535 11.02 2.66 16.08
C LEU A 535 12.54 2.78 15.93
N GLN A 536 13.26 2.96 17.04
CA GLN A 536 14.71 3.03 17.07
C GLN A 536 15.40 1.67 16.99
N GLN A 537 14.70 0.55 17.22
CA GLN A 537 15.27 -0.80 17.16
C GLN A 537 15.39 -1.28 15.72
N CYS A 538 16.47 -0.84 15.07
CA CYS A 538 16.75 -1.16 13.67
C CYS A 538 16.89 -2.68 13.44
N ASP A 539 17.42 -3.43 14.41
CA ASP A 539 17.58 -4.89 14.38
C ASP A 539 16.28 -5.70 14.12
N LYS A 540 15.10 -5.07 14.25
CA LYS A 540 13.82 -5.67 13.87
C LYS A 540 13.65 -5.84 12.37
N CYS A 541 14.41 -5.11 11.58
CA CYS A 541 14.32 -5.11 10.12
C CYS A 541 15.69 -5.18 9.45
N HIS A 542 16.73 -4.61 10.04
CA HIS A 542 18.09 -4.58 9.52
C HIS A 542 18.88 -5.77 10.05
N LEU A 543 19.56 -6.50 9.16
CA LEU A 543 20.26 -7.73 9.51
C LEU A 543 21.70 -7.51 9.95
N THR A 544 22.30 -6.36 9.60
CA THR A 544 23.70 -6.03 9.90
C THR A 544 23.88 -4.53 10.15
N ALA A 545 24.98 -4.13 10.79
CA ALA A 545 25.31 -2.72 11.03
C ALA A 545 25.51 -1.94 9.72
N GLU A 546 26.18 -2.54 8.73
CA GLU A 546 26.43 -1.93 7.42
C GLU A 546 25.12 -1.52 6.72
N SER A 547 24.03 -2.23 7.00
CA SER A 547 22.73 -1.95 6.40
C SER A 547 22.07 -0.65 6.89
N ILE A 548 22.57 -0.05 7.98
CA ILE A 548 22.08 1.24 8.53
C ILE A 548 23.09 2.39 8.36
N GLU A 549 24.28 2.15 7.81
CA GLU A 549 25.34 3.17 7.75
C GLU A 549 25.06 4.28 6.74
N ARG A 550 24.28 4.01 5.69
CA ARG A 550 23.99 5.02 4.67
C ARG A 550 22.94 6.02 5.16
N THR A 551 23.39 7.20 5.55
CA THR A 551 22.52 8.33 5.95
C THR A 551 22.22 9.27 4.78
N SER A 552 20.95 9.42 4.43
CA SER A 552 20.43 10.45 3.52
C SER A 552 19.26 11.18 4.17
N LYS A 553 18.95 12.41 3.74
CA LYS A 553 17.74 13.12 4.19
C LYS A 553 16.50 12.24 3.98
N SER A 554 16.39 11.60 2.81
CA SER A 554 15.24 10.76 2.48
C SER A 554 15.08 9.55 3.40
N ALA A 555 16.18 8.89 3.79
CA ALA A 555 16.11 7.78 4.73
C ALA A 555 15.79 8.28 6.16
N CYS A 556 16.47 9.31 6.65
CA CYS A 556 16.30 9.77 8.03
C CYS A 556 14.93 10.43 8.27
N LEU A 557 14.52 11.34 7.37
CA LEU A 557 13.28 12.12 7.52
C LEU A 557 12.02 11.34 7.16
N SER A 558 12.19 10.16 6.53
CA SER A 558 11.12 9.18 6.46
C SER A 558 10.70 8.64 7.83
N CYS A 559 11.46 8.89 8.91
CA CYS A 559 11.07 8.64 10.31
C CYS A 559 11.03 9.92 11.14
N HIS A 560 12.08 10.74 11.06
CA HIS A 560 12.21 11.98 11.82
C HIS A 560 11.34 13.11 11.26
N LYS A 561 10.56 13.75 12.13
CA LYS A 561 9.70 14.89 11.77
C LYS A 561 10.37 16.26 11.94
N SER A 562 11.58 16.28 12.49
CA SER A 562 12.39 17.48 12.72
C SER A 562 13.87 17.08 12.82
N TYR A 563 14.76 18.05 12.63
CA TYR A 563 16.18 17.97 12.99
C TYR A 563 16.63 19.29 13.64
N PRO A 564 17.79 19.34 14.31
CA PRO A 564 18.27 20.53 15.01
C PRO A 564 18.45 21.74 14.10
N ASP A 565 18.41 22.95 14.65
CA ASP A 565 18.60 24.21 13.89
C ASP A 565 19.92 24.25 13.12
N THR A 566 20.96 23.56 13.60
CA THR A 566 22.23 23.42 12.88
C THR A 566 22.08 22.69 11.55
N HIS A 567 21.19 21.69 11.47
CA HIS A 567 20.85 21.03 10.22
C HIS A 567 19.99 21.93 9.32
N VAL A 568 19.11 22.76 9.90
CA VAL A 568 18.36 23.74 9.12
C VAL A 568 19.30 24.73 8.43
N GLN A 569 20.29 25.23 9.17
CA GLN A 569 21.30 26.15 8.63
C GLN A 569 22.16 25.51 7.53
N GLN A 570 22.52 24.24 7.69
CA GLN A 570 23.40 23.54 6.75
C GLN A 570 22.65 23.02 5.51
N PHE A 571 21.42 22.57 5.67
CA PHE A 571 20.72 21.77 4.67
C PHE A 571 19.39 22.36 4.19
N GLY A 572 19.00 23.54 4.68
CA GLY A 572 17.67 24.13 4.45
C GLY A 572 16.61 23.57 5.42
N PRO A 573 15.35 24.03 5.37
CA PRO A 573 14.26 23.49 6.18
C PRO A 573 13.76 22.13 5.64
N ILE A 574 12.88 21.47 6.41
CA ILE A 574 12.12 20.32 5.93
C ILE A 574 10.97 20.83 5.04
N GLU A 575 11.02 20.51 3.75
CA GLU A 575 10.03 20.91 2.74
C GLU A 575 9.07 19.77 2.38
N SER A 576 9.50 18.52 2.57
CA SER A 576 8.70 17.31 2.34
C SER A 576 8.66 16.44 3.59
N MET A 577 7.47 16.05 4.02
CA MET A 577 7.31 15.10 5.13
C MET A 577 7.85 13.70 4.83
N TYR A 578 8.01 13.34 3.55
CA TYR A 578 8.47 12.01 3.14
C TYR A 578 9.98 11.92 3.06
N VAL A 579 10.58 12.88 2.36
CA VAL A 579 12.01 12.80 1.99
C VAL A 579 12.84 13.95 2.55
N GLY A 580 12.20 14.93 3.20
CA GLY A 580 12.87 16.09 3.78
C GLY A 580 12.98 17.29 2.86
N GLY A 581 13.22 17.08 1.57
CA GLY A 581 13.41 18.17 0.60
C GLY A 581 13.11 17.72 -0.82
N GLY A 582 13.94 18.15 -1.78
CA GLY A 582 13.82 17.80 -3.19
C GLY A 582 14.77 16.68 -3.59
N ARG A 583 15.34 16.80 -4.80
CA ARG A 583 16.27 15.83 -5.40
C ARG A 583 17.55 15.63 -4.58
N ASP A 584 17.99 16.67 -3.87
CA ASP A 584 19.13 16.64 -2.95
C ASP A 584 18.93 15.61 -1.81
N SER A 585 17.69 15.24 -1.51
CA SER A 585 17.37 14.34 -0.40
C SER A 585 17.96 12.93 -0.51
N PHE A 586 18.34 12.51 -1.72
CA PHE A 586 18.92 11.19 -1.99
C PHE A 586 20.45 11.18 -1.93
N GLN A 587 21.06 12.35 -1.77
CA GLN A 587 22.48 12.47 -1.52
C GLN A 587 22.81 11.95 -0.12
N GLN A 588 24.02 11.41 0.02
CA GLN A 588 24.54 11.01 1.31
C GLN A 588 24.98 12.24 2.07
N CYS A 589 24.52 12.42 3.31
CA CYS A 589 24.79 13.64 4.08
C CYS A 589 26.28 13.79 4.36
N THR A 590 26.90 12.79 5.00
CA THR A 590 28.35 12.64 5.22
C THR A 590 28.67 11.20 5.62
N ASP A 591 29.87 10.69 5.33
CA ASP A 591 30.38 9.44 5.91
C ASP A 591 30.88 9.61 7.36
N SER A 592 30.90 10.85 7.89
CA SER A 592 31.65 11.22 9.10
C SER A 592 30.79 11.62 10.30
N CYS A 593 29.58 12.17 10.13
CA CYS A 593 28.81 12.72 11.26
C CYS A 593 27.84 11.73 11.93
N HIS A 594 27.32 10.73 11.20
CA HIS A 594 26.27 9.82 11.70
C HIS A 594 26.66 8.34 11.54
N LYS A 595 27.68 7.90 12.27
CA LYS A 595 28.15 6.50 12.25
C LYS A 595 27.45 5.59 13.26
N THR A 596 26.69 6.14 14.19
CA THR A 596 26.03 5.40 15.28
C THR A 596 24.58 5.82 15.39
N HIS A 597 23.69 4.83 15.54
CA HIS A 597 22.26 5.04 15.71
C HIS A 597 21.86 4.59 17.12
N PRO A 598 21.73 5.52 18.10
CA PRO A 598 21.42 5.14 19.47
C PRO A 598 20.13 4.32 19.57
N GLY A 599 20.21 3.13 20.17
CA GLY A 599 19.07 2.22 20.32
C GLY A 599 18.80 1.32 19.11
N SER A 600 19.67 1.32 18.08
CA SER A 600 19.60 0.44 16.90
C SER A 600 19.64 -1.05 17.22
N ASN A 601 20.36 -1.40 18.30
CA ASN A 601 20.86 -2.75 18.60
C ASN A 601 21.80 -3.34 17.51
N LEU A 602 22.38 -2.48 16.67
CA LEU A 602 23.34 -2.79 15.61
C LEU A 602 24.56 -1.90 15.70
#